data_AF-A0A0K1JGQ1-F1
#
_entry.id   AF-A0A0K1JGQ1-F1
#
_cell.length_a   1.000
_cell.length_b   1.000
_cell.length_c   1.000
_cell.angle_alpha   90.00
_cell.angle_beta   90.00
_cell.angle_gamma   90.00
#
_symmetry.space_group_name_H-M   'P 1'
#
loop_
_entity.id
_entity.type
_entity.pdbx_description
1 polymer ?
#
loop_
_entity_poly.entity_id
_entity_poly.type
_entity_poly.pdbx_seq_one_letter_code
_entity_poly.pdbx_strand_id
1 'polypeptide(L)'
;MFLIGLAVVIALTGWIIWRRTQHDPPPDGMASTTVVRTEAKGDQTALTLRYRVDGRDYTATHEVRTTSYVAQGKVAWICFKLDEPGSSRVRLPLDSLC
;
A
#
# COMPACT_ATOMS: atom_id res chain seq x y z
N MET A 1 -8.45 -19.57 47.33
CA MET A 1 -7.21 -18.97 46.77
C MET A 1 -6.96 -19.32 45.29
N PHE A 2 -7.35 -20.50 44.79
CA PHE A 2 -7.14 -20.89 43.39
C PHE A 2 -7.89 -20.04 42.33
N LEU A 3 -9.11 -19.58 42.64
CA LEU A 3 -9.93 -18.79 41.70
C LEU A 3 -9.33 -17.42 41.37
N ILE A 4 -8.64 -16.79 42.33
CA ILE A 4 -8.00 -15.48 42.13
C ILE A 4 -6.79 -15.63 41.22
N GLY A 5 -5.98 -16.68 41.40
CA GLY A 5 -4.84 -16.96 40.53
C GLY A 5 -5.24 -17.22 39.08
N LEU A 6 -6.34 -17.96 38.87
CA LEU A 6 -6.84 -18.23 37.52
C LEU A 6 -7.33 -16.96 36.81
N ALA A 7 -8.06 -16.08 37.52
CA ALA A 7 -8.54 -14.83 36.96
C ALA A 7 -7.39 -13.90 36.53
N VAL A 8 -6.32 -13.85 37.33
CA VAL A 8 -5.11 -13.05 36.99
C VAL A 8 -4.41 -13.61 35.75
N VAL A 9 -4.31 -14.93 35.61
CA VAL A 9 -3.70 -15.56 34.43
C VAL A 9 -4.51 -15.25 33.17
N ILE A 10 -5.84 -15.32 33.22
CA ILE A 10 -6.71 -15.01 32.08
C ILE A 10 -6.61 -13.53 31.68
N ALA A 11 -6.56 -12.62 32.66
CA ALA A 11 -6.40 -11.20 32.41
C ALA A 11 -5.06 -10.88 31.74
N LEU A 12 -3.98 -11.54 32.19
CA LEU A 12 -2.64 -11.35 31.63
C LEU A 12 -2.52 -11.93 30.22
N THR A 13 -3.10 -13.09 29.93
CA THR A 13 -3.08 -13.68 28.59
C THR A 13 -3.93 -12.85 27.62
N GLY A 14 -5.11 -12.38 28.05
CA GLY A 14 -5.94 -11.47 27.26
C GLY A 14 -5.21 -10.17 26.93
N TRP A 15 -4.51 -9.58 27.90
CA TRP A 15 -3.72 -8.36 27.68
C TRP A 15 -2.57 -8.56 26.70
N ILE A 16 -1.82 -9.66 26.82
CA ILE A 16 -0.70 -9.97 25.92
C ILE A 16 -1.17 -10.20 24.49
N ILE A 17 -2.29 -10.92 24.32
CA ILE A 17 -2.87 -11.18 23.00
C ILE A 17 -3.36 -9.87 22.37
N TRP A 18 -4.08 -9.04 23.14
CA TRP A 18 -4.58 -7.76 22.67
C TRP A 18 -3.45 -6.81 22.25
N ARG A 19 -2.37 -6.74 23.04
CA ARG A 19 -1.20 -5.92 22.70
C ARG A 19 -0.46 -6.41 21.46
N ARG A 20 -0.43 -7.73 21.23
CA ARG A 20 0.17 -8.31 20.02
C ARG A 20 -0.70 -8.10 18.78
N THR A 21 -2.01 -7.95 18.93
CA THR A 21 -2.89 -7.62 17.80
C THR A 21 -2.89 -6.14 17.43
N GLN A 22 -2.35 -5.26 18.28
CA GLN A 22 -2.18 -3.83 18.01
C GLN A 22 -0.84 -3.50 17.32
N HIS A 23 -0.38 -4.32 16.38
CA HIS A 23 0.69 -3.86 15.50
C HIS A 23 0.07 -2.81 14.58
N ASP A 24 0.55 -1.57 14.67
CA ASP A 24 0.28 -0.57 13.66
C ASP A 24 0.65 -1.15 12.30
N PRO A 25 -0.21 -1.01 11.27
CA PRO A 25 0.13 -1.50 9.94
C PRO A 25 1.48 -0.90 9.53
N PRO A 26 2.37 -1.69 8.92
CA PRO A 26 3.64 -1.17 8.45
C PRO A 26 3.39 0.04 7.53
N PRO A 27 4.23 1.09 7.60
CA PRO A 27 4.02 2.28 6.80
C PRO A 27 3.97 1.92 5.31
N ASP A 28 3.08 2.58 4.57
CA ASP A 28 2.96 2.40 3.12
C ASP A 28 4.33 2.63 2.45
N GLY A 29 4.76 1.66 1.64
CA GLY A 29 5.99 1.76 0.87
C GLY A 29 5.79 2.56 -0.42
N MET A 30 6.85 3.20 -0.92
CA MET A 30 6.85 3.86 -2.22
C MET A 30 7.95 3.29 -3.11
N ALA A 31 7.61 2.97 -4.36
CA ALA A 31 8.58 2.54 -5.36
C ALA A 31 8.52 3.41 -6.62
N SER A 32 9.70 3.58 -7.23
CA SER A 32 9.83 4.04 -8.60
C SER A 32 9.15 3.04 -9.54
N THR A 33 8.44 3.56 -10.55
CA THR A 33 7.80 2.71 -11.56
C THR A 33 8.30 3.00 -12.97
N THR A 34 8.17 2.01 -13.84
CA THR A 34 8.31 2.17 -15.28
C THR A 34 6.95 1.93 -15.92
N VAL A 35 6.47 2.89 -16.70
CA VAL A 35 5.23 2.74 -17.47
C VAL A 35 5.52 1.81 -18.64
N VAL A 36 4.92 0.61 -18.64
CA VAL A 36 5.11 -0.38 -19.71
C VAL A 36 3.97 -0.37 -20.74
N ARG A 37 2.79 0.13 -20.35
CA ARG A 37 1.65 0.32 -21.25
C ARG A 37 0.83 1.53 -20.82
N THR A 38 0.26 2.22 -21.80
CA THR A 38 -0.61 3.37 -21.60
C THR A 38 -1.79 3.23 -22.54
N GLU A 39 -3.01 3.36 -22.02
CA GLU A 39 -4.24 3.25 -22.80
C GLU A 39 -5.18 4.40 -22.42
N ALA A 40 -5.64 5.16 -23.43
CA ALA A 40 -6.55 6.26 -23.22
C ALA A 40 -7.99 5.73 -23.03
N LYS A 41 -8.68 6.21 -21.99
CA LYS A 41 -10.06 5.87 -21.64
C LYS A 41 -10.83 7.15 -21.32
N GLY A 42 -11.18 7.91 -22.36
CA GLY A 42 -11.90 9.17 -22.18
C GLY A 42 -11.07 10.23 -21.44
N ASP A 43 -11.52 10.67 -20.27
CA ASP A 43 -10.81 11.63 -19.40
C ASP A 43 -9.75 10.99 -18.50
N GLN A 44 -9.62 9.66 -18.60
CA GLN A 44 -8.65 8.87 -17.86
C GLN A 44 -7.64 8.18 -18.77
N THR A 45 -6.52 7.81 -18.18
CA THR A 45 -5.46 7.04 -18.80
C THR A 45 -5.17 5.84 -17.91
N ALA A 46 -5.37 4.64 -18.44
CA ALA A 46 -4.93 3.42 -17.79
C ALA A 46 -3.42 3.26 -17.99
N LEU A 47 -2.67 3.21 -16.89
CA LEU A 47 -1.23 3.02 -16.85
C LEU A 47 -0.92 1.64 -16.31
N THR A 48 -0.25 0.80 -17.10
CA THR A 48 0.37 -0.41 -16.59
C THR A 48 1.78 -0.07 -16.15
N LEU A 49 2.03 -0.19 -14.85
CA LEU A 49 3.25 0.17 -14.15
C LEU A 49 3.99 -1.09 -13.74
N ARG A 50 5.27 -1.19 -14.12
CA ARG A 50 6.20 -2.20 -13.59
C ARG A 50 7.04 -1.57 -12.48
N TYR A 51 7.18 -2.27 -11.36
CA TYR A 51 7.91 -1.79 -10.20
C TYR A 51 8.59 -2.94 -9.46
N ARG A 52 9.60 -2.64 -8.64
CA ARG A 52 10.39 -3.65 -7.92
C ARG A 52 10.31 -3.40 -6.42
N VAL A 53 9.94 -4.43 -5.66
CA VAL A 53 9.87 -4.43 -4.19
C VAL A 53 10.57 -5.68 -3.69
N ASP A 54 11.47 -5.54 -2.72
CA ASP A 54 12.25 -6.65 -2.13
C ASP A 54 12.90 -7.58 -3.16
N GLY A 55 13.42 -7.00 -4.24
CA GLY A 55 14.09 -7.75 -5.31
C GLY A 55 13.17 -8.51 -6.26
N ARG A 56 11.84 -8.40 -6.13
CA ARG A 56 10.85 -8.99 -7.03
C ARG A 56 10.18 -7.92 -7.88
N ASP A 57 9.93 -8.26 -9.14
CA ASP A 57 9.24 -7.37 -10.08
C ASP A 57 7.73 -7.63 -10.04
N TYR A 58 6.96 -6.55 -9.97
CA TYR A 58 5.50 -6.54 -9.94
C TYR A 58 4.97 -5.68 -11.08
N THR A 59 3.74 -5.95 -11.49
CA THR A 59 3.03 -5.14 -12.49
C THR A 59 1.62 -4.85 -11.98
N ALA A 60 1.19 -3.60 -12.07
CA ALA A 60 -0.17 -3.18 -11.71
C ALA A 60 -0.71 -2.20 -12.75
N THR A 61 -2.01 -2.26 -13.01
CA THR A 61 -2.70 -1.31 -13.90
C THR A 61 -3.58 -0.39 -13.06
N HIS A 62 -3.37 0.92 -13.21
CA HIS A 62 -4.10 1.96 -12.49
C HIS A 62 -4.63 3.01 -13.45
N GLU A 63 -5.80 3.57 -13.15
CA GLU A 63 -6.37 4.66 -13.93
C GLU A 63 -6.04 6.00 -13.28
N VAL A 64 -5.55 6.95 -14.08
CA VAL A 64 -5.26 8.32 -13.66
C VAL A 64 -6.00 9.31 -14.54
N ARG A 65 -6.31 10.49 -14.01
CA ARG A 65 -6.84 11.58 -14.83
C ARG A 65 -5.80 11.98 -15.88
N THR A 66 -6.17 11.93 -17.16
CA THR A 66 -5.25 12.20 -18.29
C THR A 66 -4.62 13.58 -18.19
N THR A 67 -5.41 14.59 -17.84
CA THR A 67 -4.93 15.98 -17.74
C THR A 67 -3.87 16.12 -16.64
N SER A 68 -4.08 15.53 -15.47
CA SER A 68 -3.12 15.54 -14.37
C SER A 68 -1.82 14.81 -14.74
N TYR A 69 -1.93 13.64 -15.36
CA TYR A 69 -0.77 12.85 -15.77
C TYR A 69 0.08 13.58 -16.81
N VAL A 70 -0.55 14.19 -17.82
CA VAL A 70 0.17 14.96 -18.85
C VAL A 70 0.77 16.24 -18.27
N ALA A 71 0.01 17.00 -17.48
CA ALA A 71 0.47 18.26 -16.88
C ALA A 71 1.66 18.07 -15.93
N GLN A 72 1.74 16.91 -15.27
CA GLN A 72 2.82 16.57 -14.33
C GLN A 72 3.98 15.81 -15.01
N GLY A 73 4.10 15.90 -16.34
CA GLY A 73 5.26 15.38 -17.07
C GLY A 73 5.28 13.87 -17.28
N LYS A 74 4.12 13.20 -17.18
CA LYS A 74 3.97 11.75 -17.35
C LYS A 74 4.78 10.91 -16.35
N VAL A 75 4.96 11.44 -15.13
CA VAL A 75 5.63 10.75 -14.03
C VAL A 75 4.59 10.05 -13.16
N ALA A 76 4.88 8.80 -12.77
CA ALA A 76 4.04 8.02 -11.87
C ALA A 76 4.90 7.20 -10.90
N TRP A 77 4.52 7.21 -9.63
CA TRP A 77 5.03 6.31 -8.60
C TRP A 77 3.92 5.36 -8.14
N ILE A 78 4.30 4.35 -7.38
CA ILE A 78 3.34 3.43 -6.77
C ILE A 78 3.55 3.41 -5.27
N CYS A 79 2.46 3.63 -4.54
CA CYS A 79 2.39 3.29 -3.14
C CYS A 79 1.89 1.85 -3.02
N PHE A 80 2.46 1.08 -2.11
CA PHE A 80 2.07 -0.30 -1.85
C PHE A 80 2.09 -0.57 -0.35
N LYS A 81 1.20 -1.46 0.08
CA LYS A 81 1.24 -1.99 1.44
C LYS A 81 2.21 -3.16 1.54
N LEU A 82 3.05 -3.16 2.58
CA LEU A 82 4.05 -4.22 2.80
C LEU A 82 3.42 -5.53 3.27
N ASP A 83 2.28 -5.46 3.96
CA ASP A 83 1.51 -6.59 4.48
C ASP A 83 0.46 -7.13 3.49
N GLU A 84 0.06 -6.33 2.50
CA GLU A 84 -0.91 -6.69 1.46
C GLU A 84 -0.33 -6.55 0.04
N PRO A 85 0.52 -7.50 -0.42
CA PRO A 85 1.09 -7.49 -1.76
C PRO A 85 -0.01 -7.70 -2.81
N GLY A 86 -0.60 -6.60 -3.26
CA GLY A 86 -1.76 -6.56 -4.15
C GLY A 86 -2.57 -5.27 -3.97
N SER A 87 -2.50 -4.67 -2.77
CA SER A 87 -3.01 -3.33 -2.50
C SER A 87 -1.96 -2.31 -2.92
N SER A 88 -2.20 -1.66 -4.05
CA SER A 88 -1.34 -0.59 -4.56
C SER A 88 -2.17 0.56 -5.09
N ARG A 89 -1.62 1.77 -5.04
CA ARG A 89 -2.21 2.96 -5.67
C ARG A 89 -1.15 3.70 -6.46
N VAL A 90 -1.54 4.20 -7.62
CA VAL A 90 -0.70 5.15 -8.35
C VAL A 90 -0.66 6.49 -7.61
N ARG A 91 0.51 7.12 -7.63
CA ARG A 91 0.74 8.46 -7.09
C ARG A 91 1.40 9.32 -8.16
N LEU A 92 0.78 10.44 -8.50
CA LEU A 92 1.36 11.49 -9.33
C LEU A 92 2.18 12.47 -8.47
N PRO A 93 3.11 13.25 -9.06
CA PRO A 93 3.94 14.23 -8.36
C PRO A 93 3.24 15.13 -7.33
N LEU A 94 2.05 15.62 -7.66
CA LEU A 94 1.28 16.57 -6.84
C LEU A 94 0.25 15.87 -5.93
N ASP A 95 0.14 14.55 -5.97
CA ASP A 95 -0.73 13.80 -5.08
C ASP A 95 -0.11 13.71 -3.67
N SER A 96 -0.95 13.45 -2.66
CA SER A 96 -0.51 13.22 -1.28
C SER A 96 0.51 12.06 -1.19
N LEU A 97 1.39 12.15 -0.18
CA LEU A 97 2.39 11.11 0.10
C LEU A 97 1.76 9.74 0.33
N CYS A 98 2.54 8.69 0.09
CA CYS A 98 2.38 7.41 0.78
C CYS A 98 2.72 7.65 2.26
#